data_AF-A0A930DE20-F1
#
_entry.id   AF-A0A930DE20-F1
#
_cell.length_a   1.000
_cell.length_b   1.000
_cell.length_c   1.000
_cell.angle_alpha   90.00
_cell.angle_beta   90.00
_cell.angle_gamma   90.00
#
_symmetry.space_group_name_H-M   'P 1'
#
loop_
_entity.id
_entity.type
_entity.pdbx_description
1 polymer ?
#
loop_
_entity_poly.entity_id
_entity_poly.type
_entity_poly.pdbx_seq_one_letter_code
_entity_poly.pdbx_strand_id
1 'polypeptide(L)'
;MAKQNDHGLIFEGDVKVRNLNQKGSGFIDIGNTTALTTQTSVETKERVSKQKGTYGSALDSLKTVKPTEIGLKLDTFDKDNLALALMGEAAVIAATAQTVADETITIGKKGMAYKLANGNIDPATVKVKNKSKAAVDAAHIDINATLGMITILPTADTVNDGEDITVEYKTRASGGYKVSAATLSRLDLEIYVDGRNRVTGEAGILHIPHAVLAADGSIDWFGDDFNEAEFKGTAVLASGETSTYSFTSYNN
;
A
#
# COMPACT_ATOMS: atom_id res chain seq x y z
N MET A 1 18.05 30.37 -28.71
CA MET A 1 18.45 29.94 -27.35
C MET A 1 19.95 29.73 -27.38
N ALA A 2 20.72 30.50 -26.61
CA ALA A 2 22.15 30.26 -26.47
C ALA A 2 22.36 29.27 -25.32
N LYS A 3 23.24 28.27 -25.49
CA LYS A 3 23.60 27.33 -24.43
C LYS A 3 24.31 28.10 -23.32
N GLN A 4 23.73 28.14 -22.12
CA GLN A 4 24.34 28.85 -20.99
C GLN A 4 25.44 28.03 -20.32
N ASN A 5 25.25 26.72 -20.11
CA ASN A 5 26.24 25.79 -19.58
C ASN A 5 25.95 24.35 -20.03
N ASP A 6 26.94 23.46 -19.93
CA ASP A 6 26.82 22.02 -20.24
C ASP A 6 26.82 21.19 -18.95
N HIS A 7 25.64 20.86 -18.43
CA HIS A 7 25.51 20.08 -17.20
C HIS A 7 24.54 18.92 -17.40
N GLY A 8 24.91 17.75 -16.86
CA GLY A 8 23.99 16.63 -16.70
C GLY A 8 22.99 16.87 -15.58
N LEU A 9 21.94 16.04 -15.54
CA LEU A 9 20.94 16.06 -14.49
C LEU A 9 20.83 14.66 -13.88
N ILE A 10 21.27 14.53 -12.63
CA ILE A 10 21.02 13.34 -11.81
C ILE A 10 20.51 13.86 -10.47
N PHE A 11 19.28 13.53 -10.12
CA PHE A 11 18.65 14.03 -8.91
C PHE A 11 18.72 12.98 -7.79
N GLU A 12 19.02 13.43 -6.59
CA GLU A 12 18.71 12.75 -5.33
C GLU A 12 17.76 13.63 -4.53
N GLY A 13 16.87 13.07 -3.72
CA GLY A 13 15.96 13.87 -2.93
C GLY A 13 14.94 13.06 -2.14
N ASP A 14 14.27 13.76 -1.23
CA ASP A 14 13.23 13.21 -0.37
C ASP A 14 11.86 13.56 -0.94
N VAL A 15 10.97 12.56 -0.99
CA VAL A 15 9.61 12.74 -1.51
C VAL A 15 8.64 12.87 -0.36
N LYS A 16 7.86 13.96 -0.40
CA LYS A 16 6.86 14.28 0.62
C LYS A 16 5.50 14.38 -0.06
N VAL A 17 4.51 13.70 0.50
CA VAL A 17 3.15 13.67 -0.06
C VAL A 17 2.11 14.07 0.97
N ARG A 18 0.99 14.63 0.50
CA ARG A 18 -0.23 14.75 1.31
C ARG A 18 -1.43 14.22 0.56
N ASN A 19 -2.35 13.59 1.28
CA ASN A 19 -3.62 13.15 0.72
C ASN A 19 -4.60 14.33 0.66
N LEU A 20 -4.98 14.73 -0.55
CA LEU A 20 -5.86 15.86 -0.80
C LEU A 20 -7.32 15.60 -0.40
N ASN A 21 -7.73 14.32 -0.33
CA ASN A 21 -9.07 13.96 0.13
C ASN A 21 -9.23 14.06 1.66
N GLN A 22 -8.12 14.12 2.38
CA GLN A 22 -8.12 14.27 3.84
C GLN A 22 -7.92 15.74 4.20
N LYS A 23 -8.99 16.41 4.61
CA LYS A 23 -8.95 17.84 4.99
C LYS A 23 -7.97 18.06 6.15
N GLY A 24 -7.04 18.99 5.95
CA GLY A 24 -6.04 19.35 6.97
C GLY A 24 -4.91 18.33 7.11
N SER A 25 -4.75 17.41 6.16
CA SER A 25 -3.58 16.53 6.11
C SER A 25 -2.28 17.33 6.00
N GLY A 26 -1.28 16.92 6.77
CA GLY A 26 0.10 17.40 6.61
C GLY A 26 0.82 16.64 5.50
N PHE A 27 2.01 17.12 5.15
CA PHE A 27 2.94 16.35 4.33
C PHE A 27 3.62 15.27 5.17
N ILE A 28 3.69 14.07 4.63
CA ILE A 28 4.44 12.94 5.19
C ILE A 28 5.55 12.56 4.23
N ASP A 29 6.66 12.10 4.79
CA ASP A 29 7.74 11.48 4.03
C ASP A 29 7.33 10.03 3.69
N ILE A 30 7.46 9.65 2.43
CA ILE A 30 7.10 8.29 1.97
C ILE A 30 8.30 7.33 1.95
N GLY A 31 9.44 7.77 2.48
CA GLY A 31 10.67 7.00 2.54
C GLY A 31 11.38 6.91 1.18
N ASN A 32 12.14 5.83 1.01
CA ASN A 32 12.98 5.65 -0.16
C ASN A 32 12.13 5.46 -1.43
N THR A 33 12.08 6.51 -2.24
CA THR A 33 11.43 6.52 -3.55
C THR A 33 12.44 6.12 -4.62
N THR A 34 12.27 4.94 -5.18
CA THR A 34 13.18 4.35 -6.17
C THR A 34 12.97 4.94 -7.57
N ALA A 35 11.76 5.42 -7.87
CA ALA A 35 11.46 6.13 -9.11
C ALA A 35 10.30 7.12 -8.95
N LEU A 36 10.45 8.30 -9.53
CA LEU A 36 9.37 9.25 -9.79
C LEU A 36 9.51 9.76 -11.23
N THR A 37 8.53 9.45 -12.08
CA THR A 37 8.56 9.75 -13.51
C THR A 37 7.46 10.71 -13.90
N THR A 38 7.76 11.58 -14.87
CA THR A 38 6.77 12.41 -15.55
C THR A 38 6.88 12.13 -17.04
N GLN A 39 5.80 11.70 -17.68
CA GLN A 39 5.79 11.35 -19.09
C GLN A 39 4.71 12.13 -19.83
N THR A 40 5.13 12.87 -20.86
CA THR A 40 4.23 13.57 -21.76
C THR A 40 4.04 12.76 -23.03
N SER A 41 2.79 12.66 -23.50
CA SER A 41 2.47 12.00 -24.76
C SER A 41 1.57 12.91 -25.60
N VAL A 42 1.65 12.77 -26.93
CA VAL A 42 0.92 13.61 -27.88
C VAL A 42 0.08 12.73 -28.78
N GLU A 43 -1.21 13.03 -28.85
CA GLU A 43 -2.10 12.47 -29.86
C GLU A 43 -1.97 13.30 -31.15
N THR A 44 -1.68 12.63 -32.27
CA THR A 44 -1.58 13.27 -33.58
C THR A 44 -2.74 12.81 -34.46
N LYS A 45 -3.53 13.76 -34.97
CA LYS A 45 -4.59 13.53 -35.94
C LYS A 45 -4.17 14.11 -37.28
N GLU A 46 -4.05 13.25 -38.29
CA GLU A 46 -3.62 13.65 -39.62
C GLU A 46 -4.74 13.48 -40.65
N ARG A 47 -4.91 14.48 -41.51
CA ARG A 47 -5.77 14.38 -42.69
C ARG A 47 -4.92 13.92 -43.87
N VAL A 48 -4.90 12.61 -44.12
CA VAL A 48 -4.11 12.02 -45.21
C VAL A 48 -4.84 12.19 -46.55
N SER A 49 -4.11 12.67 -47.57
CA SER A 49 -4.63 12.85 -48.92
C SER A 49 -4.98 11.51 -49.58
N LYS A 50 -6.13 11.48 -50.25
CA LYS A 50 -6.56 10.38 -51.13
C LYS A 50 -6.55 10.78 -52.61
N GLN A 51 -6.00 11.95 -52.95
CA GLN A 51 -6.01 12.45 -54.32
C GLN A 51 -4.89 11.81 -55.16
N LYS A 52 -5.14 11.65 -56.47
CA LYS A 52 -4.13 11.15 -57.41
C LYS A 52 -2.93 12.12 -57.45
N GLY A 53 -1.72 11.59 -57.27
CA GLY A 53 -0.46 12.36 -57.26
C GLY A 53 0.01 12.83 -55.89
N THR A 54 -0.89 12.93 -54.89
CA THR A 54 -0.54 13.26 -53.49
C THR A 54 -1.03 12.22 -52.50
N TYR A 55 -1.50 11.06 -52.98
CA TYR A 55 -2.05 9.98 -52.16
C TYR A 55 -1.04 9.54 -51.10
N GLY A 56 -1.47 9.53 -49.83
CA GLY A 56 -0.63 9.14 -48.69
C GLY A 56 0.12 10.30 -48.02
N SER A 57 0.13 11.50 -48.60
CA SER A 57 0.70 12.69 -47.95
C SER A 57 -0.24 13.27 -46.90
N ALA A 58 0.29 13.74 -45.76
CA ALA A 58 -0.49 14.52 -44.79
C ALA A 58 -0.82 15.90 -45.38
N LEU A 59 -2.10 16.26 -45.40
CA LEU A 59 -2.57 17.58 -45.81
C LEU A 59 -2.69 18.54 -44.62
N ASP A 60 -3.12 18.03 -43.47
CA ASP A 60 -3.19 18.75 -42.20
C ASP A 60 -2.76 17.80 -41.07
N SER A 61 -2.17 18.34 -40.00
CA SER A 61 -1.79 17.58 -38.80
C SER A 61 -2.15 18.41 -37.55
N LEU A 62 -2.90 17.82 -36.63
CA LEU A 62 -3.27 18.40 -35.35
C LEU A 62 -2.65 17.58 -34.22
N LYS A 63 -1.85 18.23 -33.38
CA LYS A 63 -1.21 17.61 -32.21
C LYS A 63 -1.90 18.08 -30.94
N THR A 64 -2.39 17.14 -30.13
CA THR A 64 -3.01 17.40 -28.83
C THR A 64 -2.19 16.72 -27.74
N VAL A 65 -1.69 17.49 -26.78
CA VAL A 65 -0.93 16.95 -25.64
C VAL A 65 -1.89 16.24 -24.69
N LYS A 66 -1.60 14.99 -24.34
CA LYS A 66 -2.35 14.23 -23.34
C LYS A 66 -1.95 14.64 -21.92
N PRO A 67 -2.76 14.36 -20.89
CA PRO A 67 -2.36 14.57 -19.51
C PRO A 67 -1.01 13.91 -19.21
N THR A 68 -0.17 14.57 -18.42
CA THR A 68 1.13 14.02 -18.00
C THR A 68 0.90 12.78 -17.15
N GLU A 69 1.48 11.66 -17.57
CA GLU A 69 1.49 10.42 -16.80
C GLU A 69 2.53 10.53 -15.68
N ILE A 70 2.15 10.06 -14.50
CA ILE A 70 3.00 10.01 -13.30
C ILE A 70 3.19 8.55 -12.92
N GLY A 71 4.44 8.13 -12.76
CA GLY A 71 4.81 6.86 -12.14
C GLY A 71 5.58 7.12 -10.85
N LEU A 72 5.19 6.47 -9.77
CA LEU A 72 5.85 6.56 -8.46
C LEU A 72 6.14 5.15 -7.96
N LYS A 73 7.36 4.91 -7.50
CA LYS A 73 7.79 3.64 -6.91
C LYS A 73 8.56 3.86 -5.62
N LEU A 74 8.31 3.03 -4.62
CA LEU A 74 8.99 3.07 -3.32
C LEU A 74 9.16 1.67 -2.73
N ASP A 75 10.21 1.45 -1.96
CA ASP A 75 10.51 0.17 -1.30
C ASP A 75 10.41 0.25 0.24
N THR A 76 10.00 1.40 0.77
CA THR A 76 9.81 1.61 2.21
C THR A 76 8.39 1.21 2.63
N PHE A 77 8.26 0.12 3.40
CA PHE A 77 6.98 -0.34 3.93
C PHE A 77 6.84 -0.04 5.42
N ASP A 78 6.12 1.03 5.74
CA ASP A 78 5.52 1.25 7.04
C ASP A 78 4.00 1.00 7.00
N LYS A 79 3.30 1.31 8.10
CA LYS A 79 1.84 1.14 8.19
C LYS A 79 1.09 1.89 7.07
N ASP A 80 1.52 3.11 6.76
CA ASP A 80 0.78 3.99 5.87
C ASP A 80 1.14 3.72 4.41
N ASN A 81 2.42 3.50 4.09
CA ASN A 81 2.86 3.08 2.76
C ASN A 81 2.32 1.71 2.38
N LEU A 82 2.26 0.75 3.31
CA LEU A 82 1.63 -0.54 3.05
C LEU A 82 0.12 -0.38 2.79
N ALA A 83 -0.54 0.54 3.50
CA ALA A 83 -1.94 0.85 3.23
C ALA A 83 -2.14 1.48 1.84
N LEU A 84 -1.27 2.40 1.43
CA LEU A 84 -1.28 2.97 0.08
C LEU A 84 -1.06 1.88 -0.98
N ALA A 85 -0.04 1.04 -0.81
CA ALA A 85 0.30 -0.03 -1.75
C ALA A 85 -0.85 -1.04 -1.93
N LEU A 86 -1.59 -1.32 -0.85
CA LEU A 86 -2.75 -2.21 -0.86
C LEU A 86 -4.07 -1.50 -1.22
N MET A 87 -4.02 -0.21 -1.59
CA MET A 87 -5.19 0.63 -1.85
C MET A 87 -6.22 0.53 -0.71
N GLY A 88 -5.73 0.60 0.51
CA GLY A 88 -6.47 0.27 1.73
C GLY A 88 -6.40 1.34 2.80
N GLU A 89 -7.05 1.04 3.93
CA GLU A 89 -7.02 1.87 5.13
C GLU A 89 -6.35 1.14 6.28
N ALA A 90 -5.45 1.82 6.99
CA ALA A 90 -4.80 1.32 8.18
C ALA A 90 -5.56 1.70 9.46
N ALA A 91 -5.79 0.74 10.34
CA ALA A 91 -6.32 0.92 11.68
C ALA A 91 -5.27 0.52 12.72
N VAL A 92 -5.14 1.31 13.79
CA VAL A 92 -4.27 0.98 14.92
C VAL A 92 -4.89 -0.12 15.78
N ILE A 93 -4.09 -1.10 16.16
CA ILE A 93 -4.42 -2.07 17.19
C ILE A 93 -3.83 -1.55 18.50
N ALA A 94 -4.69 -1.24 19.47
CA ALA A 94 -4.26 -0.70 20.74
C ALA A 94 -3.36 -1.68 21.52
N ALA A 95 -2.37 -1.15 22.24
CA ALA A 95 -1.49 -1.90 23.12
C ALA A 95 -2.18 -2.25 24.45
N THR A 96 -3.30 -2.98 24.36
CA THR A 96 -4.11 -3.37 25.51
C THR A 96 -4.63 -4.78 25.32
N ALA A 97 -4.42 -5.63 26.32
CA ALA A 97 -4.91 -7.01 26.30
C ALA A 97 -6.45 -7.04 26.39
N GLN A 98 -7.07 -7.83 25.52
CA GLN A 98 -8.48 -8.17 25.59
C GLN A 98 -8.62 -9.52 26.27
N THR A 99 -9.59 -9.65 27.18
CA THR A 99 -9.92 -10.94 27.82
C THR A 99 -11.18 -11.50 27.18
N VAL A 100 -11.08 -12.74 26.69
CA VAL A 100 -12.20 -13.52 26.15
C VAL A 100 -12.45 -14.67 27.11
N ALA A 101 -13.62 -14.67 27.74
CA ALA A 101 -13.92 -15.59 28.85
C ALA A 101 -14.47 -16.93 28.38
N ASP A 102 -15.41 -16.94 27.42
CA ASP A 102 -16.14 -18.15 27.03
C ASP A 102 -16.47 -18.13 25.52
N GLU A 103 -15.45 -18.12 24.65
CA GLU A 103 -15.67 -18.29 23.21
C GLU A 103 -16.02 -19.75 22.90
N THR A 104 -17.15 -19.98 22.22
CA THR A 104 -17.59 -21.34 21.85
C THR A 104 -17.19 -21.64 20.41
N ILE A 105 -16.54 -22.79 20.20
CA ILE A 105 -16.10 -23.28 18.88
C ILE A 105 -16.56 -24.73 18.70
N THR A 106 -17.19 -25.01 17.57
CA THR A 106 -17.54 -26.38 17.17
C THR A 106 -16.37 -27.07 16.50
N ILE A 107 -15.90 -28.18 17.09
CA ILE A 107 -14.85 -29.02 16.54
C ILE A 107 -15.49 -30.00 15.55
N GLY A 108 -15.63 -29.59 14.29
CA GLY A 108 -16.19 -30.46 13.25
C GLY A 108 -15.44 -31.79 13.09
N LYS A 109 -14.11 -31.77 13.21
CA LYS A 109 -13.23 -32.93 13.17
C LYS A 109 -11.92 -32.65 13.89
N LYS A 110 -11.49 -33.57 14.76
CA LYS A 110 -10.17 -33.48 15.41
C LYS A 110 -9.02 -33.50 14.40
N GLY A 111 -7.92 -32.84 14.76
CA GLY A 111 -6.75 -32.64 13.91
C GLY A 111 -6.88 -31.52 12.89
N MET A 112 -8.03 -30.84 12.84
CA MET A 112 -8.24 -29.63 12.03
C MET A 112 -8.15 -28.38 12.91
N ALA A 113 -7.64 -27.30 12.32
CA ALA A 113 -7.52 -26.01 12.97
C ALA A 113 -8.81 -25.20 12.83
N TYR A 114 -9.28 -24.63 13.93
CA TYR A 114 -10.47 -23.79 14.01
C TYR A 114 -10.09 -22.38 14.44
N LYS A 115 -10.70 -21.37 13.81
CA LYS A 115 -10.37 -19.96 14.02
C LYS A 115 -11.10 -19.41 15.25
N LEU A 116 -10.34 -18.83 16.18
CA LEU A 116 -10.84 -18.01 17.27
C LEU A 116 -11.09 -16.58 16.81
N ALA A 117 -11.93 -15.84 17.52
CA ALA A 117 -12.29 -14.47 17.20
C ALA A 117 -11.07 -13.54 17.11
N ASN A 118 -10.04 -13.79 17.93
CA ASN A 118 -8.81 -13.01 17.93
C ASN A 118 -7.59 -13.85 17.52
N GLY A 119 -6.60 -13.19 16.91
CA GLY A 119 -5.22 -13.67 16.87
C GLY A 119 -4.37 -12.97 17.94
N ASN A 120 -3.04 -13.05 17.80
CA ASN A 120 -2.09 -12.48 18.76
C ASN A 120 -2.40 -12.84 20.23
N ILE A 121 -2.71 -14.11 20.46
CA ILE A 121 -3.11 -14.65 21.76
C ILE A 121 -1.87 -14.82 22.65
N ASP A 122 -2.03 -14.61 23.96
CA ASP A 122 -1.06 -15.05 24.96
C ASP A 122 -1.29 -16.55 25.26
N PRO A 123 -0.42 -17.46 24.77
CA PRO A 123 -0.65 -18.90 24.90
C PRO A 123 -0.68 -19.37 26.36
N ALA A 124 -0.03 -18.66 27.28
CA ALA A 124 -0.04 -19.01 28.70
C ALA A 124 -1.40 -18.80 29.37
N THR A 125 -2.31 -18.08 28.71
CA THR A 125 -3.64 -17.76 29.24
C THR A 125 -4.75 -18.64 28.67
N VAL A 126 -4.44 -19.48 27.68
CA VAL A 126 -5.44 -20.31 27.00
C VAL A 126 -5.91 -21.42 27.93
N LYS A 127 -7.22 -21.53 28.10
CA LYS A 127 -7.87 -22.66 28.77
C LYS A 127 -9.01 -23.15 27.90
N VAL A 128 -9.13 -24.47 27.77
CA VAL A 128 -10.17 -25.10 26.97
C VAL A 128 -10.99 -26.01 27.87
N LYS A 129 -12.31 -25.92 27.73
CA LYS A 129 -13.26 -26.82 28.38
C LYS A 129 -14.06 -27.55 27.31
N ASN A 130 -14.29 -28.84 27.52
CA ASN A 130 -15.18 -29.62 26.66
C ASN A 130 -16.66 -29.32 26.97
N LYS A 131 -17.58 -29.99 26.27
CA LYS A 131 -19.03 -29.80 26.46
C LYS A 131 -19.50 -30.06 27.89
N SER A 132 -18.81 -30.95 28.61
CA SER A 132 -19.07 -31.27 30.02
C SER A 132 -18.45 -30.26 30.99
N LYS A 133 -17.89 -29.16 30.49
CA LYS A 133 -17.14 -28.13 31.25
C LYS A 133 -15.87 -28.66 31.94
N ALA A 134 -15.40 -29.84 31.57
CA ALA A 134 -14.14 -30.39 32.05
C ALA A 134 -12.98 -29.77 31.27
N ALA A 135 -11.89 -29.48 31.96
CA ALA A 135 -10.68 -28.97 31.32
C ALA A 135 -10.12 -30.02 30.35
N VAL A 136 -9.81 -29.59 29.13
CA VAL A 136 -9.08 -30.40 28.16
C VAL A 136 -7.58 -30.28 28.48
N ASP A 137 -6.87 -31.40 28.49
CA ASP A 137 -5.43 -31.41 28.76
C ASP A 137 -4.70 -30.56 27.71
N ALA A 138 -3.78 -29.69 28.17
CA ALA A 138 -2.95 -28.87 27.31
C ALA A 138 -2.11 -29.71 26.32
N ALA A 139 -1.75 -30.96 26.68
CA ALA A 139 -1.05 -31.88 25.79
C ALA A 139 -1.87 -32.32 24.57
N HIS A 140 -3.20 -32.13 24.60
CA HIS A 140 -4.11 -32.46 23.51
C HIS A 140 -4.53 -31.26 22.66
N ILE A 141 -3.92 -30.10 22.90
CA ILE A 141 -4.25 -28.84 22.24
C ILE A 141 -3.00 -28.30 21.56
N ASP A 142 -3.12 -27.97 20.27
CA ASP A 142 -2.14 -27.16 19.56
C ASP A 142 -2.76 -25.80 19.25
N ILE A 143 -2.00 -24.73 19.47
CA ILE A 143 -2.45 -23.35 19.32
C ILE A 143 -1.46 -22.56 18.45
N ASN A 144 -1.91 -22.15 17.28
CA ASN A 144 -1.25 -21.08 16.54
C ASN A 144 -1.72 -19.74 17.12
N ALA A 145 -1.05 -19.27 18.18
CA ALA A 145 -1.44 -18.07 18.91
C ALA A 145 -1.41 -16.80 18.05
N THR A 146 -0.53 -16.73 17.05
CA THR A 146 -0.43 -15.59 16.12
C THR A 146 -1.69 -15.48 15.27
N LEU A 147 -2.08 -16.58 14.61
CA LEU A 147 -3.28 -16.62 13.79
C LEU A 147 -4.55 -16.75 14.63
N GLY A 148 -4.44 -17.15 15.90
CA GLY A 148 -5.58 -17.50 16.74
C GLY A 148 -6.32 -18.70 16.18
N MET A 149 -5.59 -19.77 15.91
CA MET A 149 -6.16 -21.04 15.49
C MET A 149 -5.90 -22.09 16.55
N ILE A 150 -6.94 -22.83 16.90
CA ILE A 150 -6.88 -23.93 17.86
C ILE A 150 -7.13 -25.25 17.14
N THR A 151 -6.29 -26.23 17.42
CA THR A 151 -6.42 -27.60 16.94
C THR A 151 -6.53 -28.54 18.13
N ILE A 152 -7.62 -29.28 18.21
CA ILE A 152 -7.72 -30.41 19.14
C ILE A 152 -7.07 -31.62 18.49
N LEU A 153 -6.03 -32.17 19.11
CA LEU A 153 -5.28 -33.28 18.54
C LEU A 153 -6.15 -34.54 18.42
N PRO A 154 -5.94 -35.39 17.40
CA PRO A 154 -6.70 -36.63 17.23
C PRO A 154 -6.67 -37.56 18.46
N THR A 155 -5.58 -37.52 19.22
CA THR A 155 -5.35 -38.29 20.46
C THR A 155 -6.15 -37.78 21.67
N ALA A 156 -6.90 -36.69 21.53
CA ALA A 156 -7.76 -36.19 22.61
C ALA A 156 -8.96 -37.12 22.81
N ASP A 157 -9.06 -37.73 23.98
CA ASP A 157 -10.17 -38.63 24.33
C ASP A 157 -11.37 -37.88 24.93
N THR A 158 -11.17 -36.61 25.30
CA THR A 158 -12.11 -35.79 26.06
C THR A 158 -12.99 -34.88 25.19
N VAL A 159 -12.77 -34.87 23.88
CA VAL A 159 -13.51 -34.07 22.89
C VAL A 159 -13.78 -34.96 21.68
N ASN A 160 -15.04 -35.00 21.24
CA ASN A 160 -15.43 -35.77 20.06
C ASN A 160 -15.59 -34.88 18.83
N ASP A 161 -15.60 -35.51 17.65
CA ASP A 161 -15.97 -34.82 16.41
C ASP A 161 -17.43 -34.33 16.50
N GLY A 162 -17.68 -33.11 16.02
CA GLY A 162 -18.96 -32.41 16.12
C GLY A 162 -19.26 -31.81 17.50
N GLU A 163 -18.32 -31.84 18.45
CA GLU A 163 -18.51 -31.31 19.80
C GLU A 163 -18.13 -29.83 19.90
N ASP A 164 -18.90 -29.08 20.70
CA ASP A 164 -18.55 -27.70 21.07
C ASP A 164 -17.57 -27.68 22.24
N ILE A 165 -16.52 -26.89 22.10
CA ILE A 165 -15.59 -26.53 23.18
C ILE A 165 -15.78 -25.06 23.57
N THR A 166 -15.43 -24.73 24.81
CA THR A 166 -15.34 -23.35 25.30
C THR A 166 -13.87 -22.99 25.52
N VAL A 167 -13.44 -21.86 24.95
CA VAL A 167 -12.07 -21.36 25.02
C VAL A 167 -12.04 -20.02 25.75
N GLU A 168 -11.22 -19.96 26.79
CA GLU A 168 -10.87 -18.75 27.54
C GLU A 168 -9.44 -18.36 27.15
N TYR A 169 -9.19 -17.09 26.84
CA TYR A 169 -7.84 -16.60 26.55
C TYR A 169 -7.73 -15.08 26.70
N LYS A 170 -6.49 -14.57 26.69
CA LYS A 170 -6.18 -13.15 26.55
C LYS A 170 -5.39 -12.89 25.29
N THR A 171 -5.60 -11.74 24.65
CA THR A 171 -4.68 -11.24 23.62
C THR A 171 -3.46 -10.60 24.26
N ARG A 172 -2.35 -10.50 23.53
CA ARG A 172 -1.15 -9.79 23.99
C ARG A 172 -1.39 -8.27 23.96
N ALA A 173 -0.79 -7.55 24.91
CA ALA A 173 -0.85 -6.10 24.99
C ALA A 173 0.21 -5.37 24.13
N SER A 174 0.71 -6.00 23.06
CA SER A 174 1.80 -5.46 22.24
C SER A 174 1.36 -4.37 21.26
N GLY A 175 0.06 -4.26 20.97
CA GLY A 175 -0.45 -3.37 19.93
C GLY A 175 -0.09 -3.83 18.51
N GLY A 176 -0.29 -2.94 17.53
CA GLY A 176 0.03 -3.19 16.11
C GLY A 176 -0.83 -2.35 15.17
N TYR A 177 -1.00 -2.83 13.94
CA TYR A 177 -1.93 -2.24 12.99
C TYR A 177 -2.53 -3.31 12.07
N LYS A 178 -3.68 -2.99 11.48
CA LYS A 178 -4.33 -3.78 10.44
C LYS A 178 -4.55 -2.89 9.24
N VAL A 179 -4.18 -3.37 8.05
CA VAL A 179 -4.57 -2.76 6.78
C VAL A 179 -5.77 -3.53 6.23
N SER A 180 -6.84 -2.81 5.90
CA SER A 180 -7.96 -3.35 5.13
C SER A 180 -7.77 -2.93 3.68
N ALA A 181 -7.34 -3.88 2.84
CA ALA A 181 -6.99 -3.63 1.43
C ALA A 181 -8.22 -3.35 0.55
N ALA A 182 -7.98 -2.74 -0.61
CA ALA A 182 -8.97 -2.47 -1.66
C ALA A 182 -10.22 -1.69 -1.20
N THR A 183 -10.06 -0.84 -0.19
CA THR A 183 -11.11 0.09 0.26
C THR A 183 -11.06 1.42 -0.47
N LEU A 184 -9.89 1.78 -1.02
CA LEU A 184 -9.66 3.00 -1.79
C LEU A 184 -9.70 2.70 -3.29
N SER A 185 -10.38 3.55 -4.06
CA SER A 185 -10.46 3.42 -5.53
C SER A 185 -9.39 4.25 -6.26
N ARG A 186 -8.90 5.32 -5.62
CA ARG A 186 -7.86 6.20 -6.13
C ARG A 186 -7.19 6.97 -4.98
N LEU A 187 -6.01 7.49 -5.25
CA LEU A 187 -5.23 8.34 -4.37
C LEU A 187 -5.10 9.72 -5.01
N ASP A 188 -5.69 10.75 -4.39
CA ASP A 188 -5.47 12.14 -4.78
C ASP A 188 -4.33 12.69 -3.90
N LEU A 189 -3.14 12.80 -4.47
CA LEU A 189 -1.94 13.23 -3.75
C LEU A 189 -1.42 14.56 -4.28
N GLU A 190 -0.87 15.37 -3.39
CA GLU A 190 0.07 16.41 -3.77
C GLU A 190 1.47 15.97 -3.38
N ILE A 191 2.43 16.18 -4.28
CA ILE A 191 3.77 15.63 -4.18
C ILE A 191 4.79 16.76 -4.26
N TYR A 192 5.71 16.80 -3.31
CA TYR A 192 6.94 17.57 -3.36
C TYR A 192 8.14 16.64 -3.37
N VAL A 193 9.14 17.00 -4.17
CA VAL A 193 10.49 16.47 -4.06
C VAL A 193 11.38 17.61 -3.61
N ASP A 194 12.02 17.43 -2.47
CA ASP A 194 13.13 18.26 -2.04
C ASP A 194 14.42 17.54 -2.45
N GLY A 195 15.09 18.04 -3.47
CA GLY A 195 16.24 17.34 -4.01
C GLY A 195 17.38 18.24 -4.47
N ARG A 196 18.39 17.57 -5.00
CA ARG A 196 19.67 18.16 -5.36
C ARG A 196 20.16 17.52 -6.65
N ASN A 197 20.60 18.35 -7.60
CA ASN A 197 21.33 17.85 -8.74
C ASN A 197 22.74 17.42 -8.29
N ARG A 198 23.05 16.14 -8.39
CA ARG A 198 24.35 15.57 -8.00
C ARG A 198 25.50 16.03 -8.89
N VAL A 199 25.20 16.53 -10.09
CA VAL A 199 26.21 17.03 -11.03
C VAL A 199 26.61 18.47 -10.71
N THR A 200 25.65 19.35 -10.46
CA THR A 200 25.91 20.79 -10.22
C THR A 200 25.91 21.16 -8.74
N GLY A 201 25.29 20.35 -7.90
CA GLY A 201 25.09 20.61 -6.47
C GLY A 201 23.90 21.53 -6.16
N GLU A 202 23.23 22.08 -7.17
CA GLU A 202 22.07 22.97 -7.04
C GLU A 202 20.89 22.26 -6.38
N ALA A 203 20.21 22.98 -5.50
CA ALA A 203 18.95 22.53 -4.93
C ALA A 203 17.85 22.65 -5.98
N GLY A 204 16.92 21.70 -6.01
CA GLY A 204 15.74 21.85 -6.83
C GLY A 204 14.53 21.12 -6.28
N ILE A 205 13.39 21.70 -6.60
CA ILE A 205 12.08 21.34 -6.08
C ILE A 205 11.24 20.91 -7.26
N LEU A 206 10.78 19.66 -7.24
CA LEU A 206 9.67 19.21 -8.09
C LEU A 206 8.39 19.32 -7.30
N HIS A 207 7.38 19.97 -7.86
CA HIS A 207 6.06 20.09 -7.26
C HIS A 207 4.99 19.60 -8.23
N ILE A 208 4.17 18.66 -7.78
CA ILE A 208 2.99 18.16 -8.48
C ILE A 208 1.78 18.51 -7.60
N PRO A 209 1.06 19.61 -7.88
CA PRO A 209 -0.04 20.07 -7.04
C PRO A 209 -1.18 19.07 -6.88
N HIS A 210 -1.46 18.27 -7.92
CA HIS A 210 -2.50 17.25 -7.88
C HIS A 210 -2.14 16.09 -8.81
N ALA A 211 -1.80 14.95 -8.21
CA ALA A 211 -1.65 13.66 -8.87
C ALA A 211 -2.83 12.76 -8.49
N VAL A 212 -3.47 12.15 -9.48
CA VAL A 212 -4.47 11.11 -9.27
C VAL A 212 -3.81 9.78 -9.60
N LEU A 213 -3.48 9.00 -8.56
CA LEU A 213 -2.74 7.74 -8.66
C LEU A 213 -3.58 6.54 -8.20
N ALA A 214 -3.19 5.36 -8.64
CA ALA A 214 -3.62 4.08 -8.09
C ALA A 214 -2.43 3.13 -8.05
N ALA A 215 -2.47 2.12 -7.18
CA ALA A 215 -1.47 1.06 -7.18
C ALA A 215 -1.50 0.33 -8.52
N ASP A 216 -0.33 0.14 -9.12
CA ASP A 216 -0.14 -0.50 -10.42
C ASP A 216 1.01 -1.52 -10.35
N GLY A 217 0.89 -2.42 -9.38
CA GLY A 217 1.86 -3.47 -9.12
C GLY A 217 1.27 -4.59 -8.26
N SER A 218 2.09 -5.59 -7.98
CA SER A 218 1.74 -6.70 -7.09
C SER A 218 2.74 -6.80 -5.95
N ILE A 219 2.24 -7.07 -4.74
CA ILE A 219 3.09 -7.48 -3.62
C ILE A 219 3.26 -9.00 -3.68
N ASP A 220 4.50 -9.45 -3.84
CA ASP A 220 4.88 -10.85 -3.71
C ASP A 220 5.25 -11.16 -2.26
N TRP A 221 4.36 -11.87 -1.56
CA TRP A 221 4.55 -12.23 -0.15
C TRP A 221 5.62 -13.32 0.07
N PHE A 222 6.09 -13.96 -1.01
CA PHE A 222 7.03 -15.08 -0.94
C PHE A 222 8.18 -14.96 -1.94
N GLY A 223 8.36 -13.77 -2.53
CA GLY A 223 9.47 -13.49 -3.44
C GLY A 223 10.81 -13.43 -2.71
N ASP A 224 11.88 -13.75 -3.43
CA ASP A 224 13.26 -13.65 -2.92
C ASP A 224 13.77 -12.19 -2.93
N ASP A 225 13.14 -11.32 -3.75
CA ASP A 225 13.45 -9.91 -3.86
C ASP A 225 12.61 -9.05 -2.90
N PHE A 226 13.14 -7.88 -2.53
CA PHE A 226 12.35 -6.90 -1.76
C PHE A 226 11.16 -6.42 -2.59
N ASN A 227 9.99 -6.33 -1.95
CA ASN A 227 8.81 -5.76 -2.58
C ASN A 227 9.03 -4.29 -2.93
N GLU A 228 8.33 -3.82 -3.96
CA GLU A 228 8.27 -2.42 -4.37
C GLU A 228 6.80 -2.04 -4.54
N ALA A 229 6.38 -0.95 -3.90
CA ALA A 229 5.05 -0.39 -4.10
C ALA A 229 5.08 0.50 -5.35
N GLU A 230 4.28 0.13 -6.36
CA GLU A 230 4.19 0.86 -7.63
C GLU A 230 2.85 1.59 -7.74
N PHE A 231 2.90 2.83 -8.18
CA PHE A 231 1.73 3.67 -8.41
C PHE A 231 1.80 4.31 -9.79
N LYS A 232 0.66 4.33 -10.50
CA LYS A 232 0.52 5.04 -11.77
C LYS A 232 -0.72 5.90 -11.81
N GLY A 233 -0.66 6.94 -12.63
CA GLY A 233 -1.79 7.81 -12.88
C GLY A 233 -1.41 9.06 -13.64
N THR A 234 -2.10 10.17 -13.37
CA THR A 234 -1.94 11.42 -14.13
C THR A 234 -1.88 12.64 -13.24
N ALA A 235 -1.09 13.63 -13.64
CA ALA A 235 -1.13 14.96 -13.04
C ALA A 235 -2.33 15.74 -13.59
N VAL A 236 -3.13 16.32 -12.68
CA VAL A 236 -4.33 17.09 -12.97
C VAL A 236 -4.06 18.57 -12.68
N LEU A 237 -4.66 19.46 -13.47
CA LEU A 237 -4.53 20.90 -13.24
C LEU A 237 -5.30 21.28 -11.98
N ALA A 238 -4.57 21.61 -10.92
CA ALA A 238 -5.16 22.05 -9.67
C ALA A 238 -5.76 23.46 -9.80
N SER A 239 -6.80 23.75 -9.01
CA SER A 239 -7.44 25.07 -9.02
C SER A 239 -6.46 26.15 -8.58
N GLY A 240 -6.29 27.18 -9.43
CA GLY A 240 -5.38 28.29 -9.17
C GLY A 240 -3.97 28.07 -9.72
N GLU A 241 -3.65 26.86 -10.20
CA GLU A 241 -2.36 26.57 -10.83
C GLU A 241 -2.40 26.81 -12.34
N THR A 242 -1.26 27.17 -12.92
CA THR A 242 -1.09 27.35 -14.37
C THR A 242 -0.45 26.16 -15.06
N SER A 243 0.10 25.20 -14.30
CA SER A 243 0.69 23.96 -14.80
C SER A 243 0.35 22.77 -13.90
N THR A 244 0.41 21.55 -14.45
CA THR A 244 0.11 20.31 -13.70
C THR A 244 1.29 19.84 -12.85
N TYR A 245 2.49 20.33 -13.13
CA TYR A 245 3.69 20.18 -12.32
C TYR A 245 4.66 21.32 -12.62
N SER A 246 5.62 21.54 -11.73
CA SER A 246 6.69 22.53 -11.92
C SER A 246 8.00 22.02 -11.34
N PHE A 247 9.11 22.45 -11.94
CA PHE A 247 10.45 22.24 -11.40
C PHE A 247 11.11 23.60 -11.18
N THR A 248 11.64 23.81 -9.99
CA THR A 248 12.36 25.04 -9.61
C THR A 248 13.77 24.64 -9.19
N SER A 249 14.79 25.23 -9.79
CA SER A 249 16.19 25.10 -9.32
C SER A 249 16.62 26.40 -8.65
N TYR A 250 17.42 26.30 -7.60
CA TYR A 250 18.06 27.43 -6.95
C TYR A 250 19.57 27.29 -7.10
N ASN A 251 20.19 28.34 -7.62
CA ASN A 251 21.64 28.44 -7.64
C ASN A 251 22.13 28.56 -6.19
N ASN A 252 23.14 27.77 -5.85
CA ASN A 252 23.88 27.96 -4.61
C ASN A 252 24.86 29.13 -4.71
#